data_AF-A0A8K0PAT9-F1
#
_entry.id   AF-A0A8K0PAT9-F1
#
_cell.length_a   1.000
_cell.length_b   1.000
_cell.length_c   1.000
_cell.angle_alpha   90.00
_cell.angle_beta   90.00
_cell.angle_gamma   90.00
#
_symmetry.space_group_name_H-M   'P 1'
#
loop_
_entity.id
_entity.type
_entity.pdbx_description
1 polymer ?
#
loop_
_entity_poly.entity_id
_entity_poly.type
_entity_poly.pdbx_seq_one_letter_code
_entity_poly.pdbx_strand_id
1 'polypeptide(L)'
;MDWGGEGNYIHAKSSAKLEGIDQFALHGYLDSPALKVNKWSIDINSKQGGKGGVKGGAGGKRVFFIGKKSDEVIFQGSTSFSSKKEGNTMNYEGAGTLKMGGETKNANFKFSLTNHADTEDGIEAKLSMGMMSSAGDKHTYIGEAKLSRKELKLYESYCRADDKCSLIEVYSKVTFE
;
A
#
# COMPACT_ATOMS: atom_id res chain seq x y z
N MET A 1 -9.23 -17.78 19.52
CA MET A 1 -10.52 -18.52 19.48
C MET A 1 -10.66 -19.06 18.08
N ASP A 2 -10.46 -20.36 17.91
CA ASP A 2 -10.76 -21.06 16.64
C ASP A 2 -12.23 -21.47 16.68
N TRP A 3 -13.01 -20.98 15.72
CA TRP A 3 -14.38 -21.44 15.48
C TRP A 3 -14.34 -22.36 14.26
N GLY A 4 -14.12 -23.66 14.49
CA GLY A 4 -14.13 -24.69 13.45
C GLY A 4 -15.49 -25.35 13.35
N GLY A 5 -16.27 -24.98 12.34
CA GLY A 5 -17.44 -25.72 11.86
C GLY A 5 -17.41 -25.74 10.33
N GLU A 6 -17.77 -26.86 9.72
CA GLU A 6 -17.95 -26.97 8.27
C GLU A 6 -19.04 -25.99 7.81
N GLY A 7 -18.63 -24.78 7.39
CA GLY A 7 -19.54 -23.68 7.15
C GLY A 7 -18.84 -22.50 6.48
N ASN A 8 -19.64 -21.56 5.96
CA ASN A 8 -19.17 -20.29 5.42
C ASN A 8 -18.41 -19.51 6.50
N TYR A 9 -17.08 -19.61 6.52
CA TYR A 9 -16.23 -18.92 7.49
C TYR A 9 -15.48 -17.75 6.85
N ILE A 10 -15.03 -16.83 7.70
CA ILE A 10 -14.02 -15.82 7.40
C ILE A 10 -12.96 -15.95 8.48
N HIS A 11 -11.78 -16.45 8.10
CA HIS A 11 -10.62 -16.52 8.96
C HIS A 11 -9.64 -15.43 8.54
N ALA A 12 -9.53 -14.38 9.35
CA ALA A 12 -8.57 -13.31 9.15
C ALA A 12 -7.56 -13.31 10.29
N LYS A 13 -6.26 -13.21 9.96
CA LYS A 13 -5.20 -12.91 10.91
C LYS A 13 -4.40 -11.74 10.40
N SER A 14 -4.04 -10.82 11.27
CA SER A 14 -3.08 -9.77 10.96
C SER A 14 -2.09 -9.62 12.10
N SER A 15 -0.86 -9.27 11.75
CA SER A 15 0.15 -8.88 12.74
C SER A 15 0.99 -7.74 12.18
N ALA A 16 1.30 -6.77 13.03
CA ALA A 16 2.13 -5.64 12.68
C ALA A 16 3.23 -5.46 13.72
N LYS A 17 4.46 -5.33 13.24
CA LYS A 17 5.60 -4.86 14.02
C LYS A 17 6.01 -3.50 13.44
N LEU A 18 5.83 -2.45 14.22
CA LEU A 18 6.05 -1.06 13.79
C LEU A 18 7.07 -0.40 14.71
N GLU A 19 8.28 -0.15 14.20
CA GLU A 19 9.29 0.65 14.90
C GLU A 19 9.55 1.98 14.16
N GLY A 20 9.25 2.02 12.86
CA GLY A 20 9.27 3.22 12.02
C GLY A 20 9.16 2.83 10.55
N ILE A 21 9.18 3.82 9.64
CA ILE A 21 9.13 3.58 8.18
C ILE A 21 10.35 2.77 7.68
N ASP A 22 11.42 2.75 8.48
CA ASP A 22 12.67 2.04 8.19
C ASP A 22 12.69 0.62 8.75
N GLN A 23 11.88 0.35 9.77
CA GLN A 23 11.81 -0.93 10.45
C GLN A 23 10.35 -1.28 10.76
N PHE A 24 9.73 -2.00 9.84
CA PHE A 24 8.40 -2.56 10.01
C PHE A 24 8.24 -3.91 9.34
N ALA A 25 7.30 -4.70 9.85
CA ALA A 25 6.81 -5.91 9.24
C ALA A 25 5.29 -5.99 9.42
N LEU A 26 4.57 -6.17 8.33
CA LEU A 26 3.13 -6.38 8.27
C LEU A 26 2.88 -7.77 7.68
N HIS A 27 2.01 -8.53 8.33
CA HIS A 27 1.51 -9.79 7.83
C HIS A 27 -0.02 -9.76 7.88
N GLY A 28 -0.66 -10.17 6.79
CA GLY A 28 -2.09 -10.39 6.71
C GLY A 28 -2.36 -11.76 6.12
N TYR A 29 -3.39 -12.43 6.64
CA TYR A 29 -3.89 -13.70 6.16
C TYR A 29 -5.42 -13.64 6.11
N LEU A 30 -6.00 -14.16 5.03
CA LEU A 30 -7.45 -14.24 4.84
C LEU A 30 -7.82 -15.56 4.16
N ASP A 31 -8.70 -16.32 4.78
CA ASP A 31 -9.29 -17.53 4.22
C ASP A 31 -10.81 -17.53 4.41
N SER A 32 -11.54 -17.56 3.31
CA SER A 32 -12.99 -17.54 3.29
C SER A 32 -13.55 -18.20 2.03
N PRO A 33 -14.20 -19.37 2.17
CA PRO A 33 -14.99 -19.97 1.09
C PRO A 33 -16.12 -19.05 0.61
N ALA A 34 -16.76 -18.31 1.54
CA ALA A 34 -17.89 -17.43 1.24
C ALA A 34 -17.51 -16.27 0.32
N LEU A 35 -16.31 -15.69 0.52
CA LEU A 35 -15.78 -14.62 -0.32
C LEU A 35 -15.02 -15.14 -1.56
N LYS A 36 -14.92 -16.47 -1.72
CA LYS A 36 -14.05 -17.12 -2.72
C LYS A 36 -12.58 -16.72 -2.60
N VAL A 37 -12.15 -16.34 -1.39
CA VAL A 37 -10.79 -15.93 -1.04
C VAL A 37 -10.16 -17.07 -0.25
N ASN A 38 -9.58 -18.05 -0.93
CA ASN A 38 -9.02 -19.23 -0.26
C ASN A 38 -7.53 -19.00 0.06
N LYS A 39 -7.18 -18.96 1.35
CA LYS A 39 -5.81 -18.92 1.89
C LYS A 39 -4.91 -17.85 1.25
N TRP A 40 -5.38 -16.60 1.22
CA TRP A 40 -4.57 -15.46 0.83
C TRP A 40 -3.64 -15.04 1.96
N SER A 41 -2.40 -14.69 1.63
CA SER A 41 -1.49 -14.04 2.57
C SER A 41 -0.77 -12.88 1.90
N ILE A 42 -0.47 -11.84 2.67
CA ILE A 42 0.36 -10.71 2.27
C ILE A 42 1.42 -10.47 3.34
N ASP A 43 2.66 -10.35 2.91
CA ASP A 43 3.78 -9.97 3.74
C ASP A 43 4.38 -8.69 3.18
N ILE A 44 4.58 -7.69 4.04
CA ILE A 44 5.24 -6.43 3.70
C ILE A 44 6.29 -6.15 4.77
N ASN A 45 7.54 -5.92 4.38
CA ASN A 45 8.60 -5.64 5.32
C ASN A 45 9.58 -4.61 4.78
N SER A 46 10.03 -3.70 5.64
CA SER A 46 11.24 -2.93 5.39
C SER A 46 12.43 -3.72 5.94
N LYS A 47 13.52 -3.78 5.19
CA LYS A 47 14.67 -4.52 5.65
C LYS A 47 15.66 -3.65 6.44
N GLN A 48 15.83 -3.96 7.72
CA GLN A 48 17.11 -3.80 8.43
C GLN A 48 17.41 -5.13 9.15
N GLY A 49 18.67 -5.58 9.11
CA GLY A 49 19.06 -6.97 9.38
C GLY A 49 18.47 -7.60 10.66
N GLY A 50 17.65 -8.64 10.48
CA GLY A 50 17.16 -9.53 11.54
C GLY A 50 16.92 -10.93 10.98
N LYS A 51 17.35 -11.96 11.72
CA LYS A 51 17.31 -13.37 11.32
C LYS A 51 15.87 -13.80 11.01
N GLY A 52 15.60 -14.12 9.74
CA GLY A 52 14.31 -14.64 9.26
C GLY A 52 13.71 -13.91 8.05
N GLY A 53 14.17 -12.69 7.75
CA GLY A 53 13.71 -11.89 6.61
C GLY A 53 14.67 -11.91 5.41
N VAL A 54 14.11 -11.85 4.20
CA VAL A 54 14.83 -11.82 2.90
C VAL A 54 16.00 -10.83 2.91
N LYS A 55 17.19 -11.26 2.46
CA LYS A 55 18.42 -10.46 2.50
C LYS A 55 18.51 -9.38 1.37
N GLY A 56 18.04 -8.15 1.59
CA GLY A 56 18.36 -6.91 0.83
C GLY A 56 19.63 -6.13 1.27
N GLY A 57 20.38 -5.59 0.31
CA GLY A 57 21.70 -4.96 0.48
C GLY A 57 21.73 -3.54 1.07
N ALA A 58 22.94 -3.04 1.33
CA ALA A 58 23.25 -1.78 1.98
C ALA A 58 22.94 -0.55 1.09
N GLY A 59 22.30 0.48 1.66
CA GLY A 59 22.35 1.85 1.12
C GLY A 59 21.02 2.58 0.87
N GLY A 60 19.86 1.91 0.90
CA GLY A 60 18.56 2.56 0.65
C GLY A 60 17.42 1.91 1.45
N LYS A 61 16.45 2.74 1.87
CA LYS A 61 15.23 2.27 2.55
C LYS A 61 14.44 1.42 1.54
N ARG A 62 14.45 0.10 1.74
CA ARG A 62 13.86 -0.86 0.81
C ARG A 62 12.73 -1.62 1.47
N VAL A 63 11.57 -1.60 0.81
CA VAL A 63 10.39 -2.37 1.20
C VAL A 63 10.23 -3.52 0.23
N PHE A 64 9.98 -4.71 0.76
CA PHE A 64 9.61 -5.89 0.01
C PHE A 64 8.18 -6.26 0.32
N PHE A 65 7.45 -6.70 -0.69
CA PHE A 65 6.10 -7.20 -0.52
C PHE A 65 5.89 -8.45 -1.36
N ILE A 66 5.13 -9.39 -0.82
CA ILE A 66 4.76 -10.64 -1.49
C ILE A 66 3.35 -11.03 -1.09
N GLY A 67 2.54 -11.35 -2.08
CA GLY A 67 1.19 -11.87 -1.93
C GLY A 67 1.12 -13.30 -2.44
N LYS A 68 0.53 -14.18 -1.64
CA LYS A 68 0.34 -15.58 -1.98
C LYS A 68 -1.11 -15.99 -1.87
N LYS A 69 -1.48 -17.02 -2.64
CA LYS A 69 -2.75 -17.74 -2.53
C LYS A 69 -2.45 -19.23 -2.53
N SER A 70 -2.82 -19.93 -1.46
CA SER A 70 -2.50 -21.37 -1.32
C SER A 70 -1.01 -21.66 -1.58
N ASP A 71 -0.13 -20.84 -1.01
CA ASP A 71 1.33 -20.85 -1.15
C ASP A 71 1.91 -20.47 -2.53
N GLU A 72 1.08 -20.32 -3.56
CA GLU A 72 1.49 -19.79 -4.86
C GLU A 72 1.66 -18.28 -4.81
N VAL A 73 2.78 -17.76 -5.33
CA VAL A 73 3.03 -16.32 -5.40
C VAL A 73 2.18 -15.69 -6.51
N ILE A 74 1.22 -14.86 -6.10
CA ILE A 74 0.31 -14.15 -7.03
C ILE A 74 0.93 -12.81 -7.45
N PHE A 75 1.60 -12.14 -6.51
CA PHE A 75 2.40 -10.97 -6.79
C PHE A 75 3.59 -10.87 -5.85
N GLN A 76 4.65 -10.22 -6.31
CA GLN A 76 5.78 -9.86 -5.46
C GLN A 76 6.47 -8.62 -6.00
N GLY A 77 7.17 -7.90 -5.14
CA GLY A 77 7.88 -6.72 -5.57
C GLY A 77 8.78 -6.15 -4.50
N SER A 78 9.49 -5.10 -4.90
CA SER A 78 10.28 -4.32 -3.97
C SER A 78 10.38 -2.90 -4.44
N THR A 79 10.50 -1.99 -3.50
CA THR A 79 10.64 -0.56 -3.77
C THR A 79 11.75 0.02 -2.90
N SER A 80 12.46 1.00 -3.44
CA SER A 80 13.41 1.83 -2.72
C SER A 80 12.93 3.27 -2.72
N PHE A 81 13.10 3.96 -1.60
CA PHE A 81 12.64 5.34 -1.47
C PHE A 81 13.61 6.21 -0.67
N SER A 82 13.50 7.51 -0.89
CA SER A 82 14.06 8.56 -0.05
C SER A 82 12.92 9.29 0.66
N SER A 83 13.23 9.95 1.77
CA SER A 83 12.28 10.76 2.51
C SER A 83 12.82 12.17 2.73
N LYS A 84 11.97 13.19 2.59
CA LYS A 84 12.31 14.59 2.83
C LYS A 84 11.18 15.26 3.60
N LYS A 85 11.52 15.92 4.71
CA LYS A 85 10.58 16.77 5.46
C LYS A 85 10.69 18.20 4.97
N GLU A 86 9.55 18.80 4.62
CA GLU A 86 9.43 20.20 4.19
C GLU A 86 8.29 20.84 4.99
N GLY A 87 8.64 21.68 5.98
CA GLY A 87 7.64 22.22 6.91
C GLY A 87 6.91 21.12 7.67
N ASN A 88 5.58 21.08 7.52
CA ASN A 88 4.69 20.09 8.12
C ASN A 88 4.40 18.88 7.21
N THR A 89 5.07 18.80 6.06
CA THR A 89 4.90 17.73 5.07
C THR A 89 6.07 16.77 5.10
N MET A 90 5.78 15.47 5.15
CA MET A 90 6.74 14.41 4.94
C MET A 90 6.54 13.82 3.53
N ASN A 91 7.53 14.00 2.68
CA ASN A 91 7.55 13.48 1.31
C ASN A 91 8.37 12.20 1.23
N TYR A 92 7.89 11.24 0.45
CA TYR A 92 8.55 10.00 0.10
C TYR A 92 8.55 9.86 -1.41
N GLU A 93 9.73 9.71 -2.01
CA GLU A 93 9.85 9.50 -3.45
C GLU A 93 10.66 8.24 -3.68
N GLY A 94 10.20 7.40 -4.60
CA GLY A 94 10.85 6.14 -4.85
C GLY A 94 10.46 5.48 -6.14
N ALA A 95 11.10 4.33 -6.37
CA ALA A 95 10.84 3.48 -7.50
C ALA A 95 10.98 2.02 -7.09
N GLY A 96 10.24 1.17 -7.78
CA GLY A 96 10.18 -0.25 -7.49
C GLY A 96 9.68 -1.06 -8.66
N THR A 97 9.55 -2.35 -8.39
CA THR A 97 9.06 -3.34 -9.34
C THR A 97 7.93 -4.15 -8.71
N LEU A 98 6.95 -4.51 -9.53
CA LEU A 98 5.83 -5.39 -9.20
C LEU A 98 5.80 -6.50 -10.25
N LYS A 99 5.97 -7.74 -9.84
CA LYS A 99 5.75 -8.92 -10.67
C LYS A 99 4.37 -9.50 -10.37
N MET A 100 3.53 -9.65 -11.38
CA MET A 100 2.18 -10.20 -11.28
C MET A 100 1.77 -10.83 -12.62
N GLY A 101 1.19 -12.02 -12.60
CA GLY A 101 0.70 -12.68 -13.84
C GLY A 101 1.80 -12.96 -14.88
N GLY A 102 3.04 -13.21 -14.44
CA GLY A 102 4.19 -13.41 -15.32
C GLY A 102 4.84 -12.12 -15.85
N GLU A 103 4.16 -10.98 -15.72
CA GLU A 103 4.65 -9.67 -16.14
C GLU A 103 5.40 -8.97 -15.00
N THR A 104 6.43 -8.19 -15.33
CA THR A 104 7.07 -7.26 -14.39
C THR A 104 6.75 -5.83 -14.79
N LYS A 105 6.17 -5.07 -13.86
CA LYS A 105 5.87 -3.65 -14.01
C LYS A 105 6.84 -2.83 -13.18
N ASN A 106 7.45 -1.83 -13.80
CA ASN A 106 8.27 -0.85 -13.09
C ASN A 106 7.37 0.29 -12.64
N ALA A 107 7.54 0.75 -11.40
CA ALA A 107 6.74 1.83 -10.84
C ALA A 107 7.63 2.93 -10.26
N ASN A 108 7.27 4.18 -10.47
CA ASN A 108 7.74 5.31 -9.68
C ASN A 108 6.58 5.83 -8.83
N PHE A 109 6.88 6.36 -7.66
CA PHE A 109 5.85 6.92 -6.79
C PHE A 109 6.36 8.13 -6.02
N LYS A 110 5.41 9.00 -5.69
CA LYS A 110 5.55 10.10 -4.75
C LYS A 110 4.40 10.01 -3.75
N PHE A 111 4.73 9.95 -2.48
CA PHE A 111 3.77 9.98 -1.38
C PHE A 111 4.08 11.16 -0.47
N SER A 112 3.10 11.98 -0.17
CA SER A 112 3.21 13.09 0.78
C SER A 112 2.18 12.93 1.87
N LEU A 113 2.62 13.08 3.12
CA LEU A 113 1.77 13.16 4.30
C LEU A 113 1.97 14.53 4.95
N THR A 114 0.93 15.34 4.93
CA THR A 114 0.91 16.67 5.54
C THR A 114 0.07 16.60 6.81
N ASN A 115 0.65 17.05 7.92
CA ASN A 115 -0.08 17.15 9.18
C ASN A 115 -0.29 18.62 9.54
N HIS A 116 -1.54 19.06 9.54
CA HIS A 116 -1.94 20.40 9.94
C HIS A 116 -2.37 20.40 11.42
N ALA A 117 -1.51 19.91 12.30
CA ALA A 117 -1.80 19.75 13.73
C ALA A 117 -2.28 21.06 14.40
N ASP A 118 -1.84 22.21 13.88
CA ASP A 118 -2.17 23.53 14.40
C ASP A 118 -3.38 24.20 13.70
N THR A 119 -4.02 23.53 12.74
CA THR A 119 -5.21 24.06 12.03
C THR A 119 -6.37 23.07 12.02
N GLU A 120 -7.55 23.54 11.63
CA GLU A 120 -8.73 22.69 11.48
C GLU A 120 -8.66 21.76 10.25
N ASP A 121 -7.61 21.87 9.43
CA ASP A 121 -7.44 21.16 8.16
C ASP A 121 -7.02 19.69 8.35
N GLY A 122 -6.57 19.31 9.54
CA GLY A 122 -6.31 17.92 9.92
C GLY A 122 -5.13 17.29 9.17
N ILE A 123 -5.32 16.12 8.59
CA ILE A 123 -4.27 15.35 7.91
C ILE A 123 -4.63 15.21 6.44
N GLU A 124 -3.66 15.47 5.57
CA GLU A 124 -3.74 15.26 4.13
C GLU A 124 -2.69 14.26 3.67
N ALA A 125 -3.09 13.32 2.83
CA ALA A 125 -2.23 12.32 2.23
C ALA A 125 -2.44 12.33 0.72
N LYS A 126 -1.34 12.33 -0.04
CA LYS A 126 -1.38 12.26 -1.50
C LYS A 126 -0.38 11.23 -2.01
N LEU A 127 -0.83 10.35 -2.86
CA LEU A 127 -0.03 9.35 -3.57
C LEU A 127 -0.17 9.61 -5.06
N SER A 128 0.95 9.68 -5.76
CA SER A 128 1.00 9.68 -7.22
C SER A 128 1.96 8.58 -7.65
N MET A 129 1.51 7.70 -8.53
CA MET A 129 2.28 6.55 -8.98
C MET A 129 2.17 6.40 -10.49
N GLY A 130 3.32 6.28 -11.17
CA GLY A 130 3.40 5.91 -12.58
C GLY A 130 3.90 4.48 -12.68
N MET A 131 3.19 3.63 -13.44
CA MET A 131 3.58 2.25 -13.70
C MET A 131 3.81 2.05 -15.21
N MET A 132 4.81 1.25 -15.54
CA MET A 132 5.13 0.87 -16.91
C MET A 132 5.22 -0.64 -17.03
N SER A 133 4.44 -1.18 -17.96
CA SER A 133 4.42 -2.58 -18.37
C SER A 133 5.71 -2.93 -19.12
N SER A 134 6.09 -4.21 -19.18
CA SER A 134 7.25 -4.63 -19.99
C SER A 134 7.01 -4.45 -21.49
N ALA A 135 5.75 -4.36 -21.91
CA ALA A 135 5.34 -4.03 -23.29
C ALA A 135 5.30 -2.52 -23.56
N GLY A 136 5.59 -1.68 -22.55
CA GLY A 136 5.64 -0.22 -22.67
C GLY A 136 4.33 0.49 -22.33
N ASP A 137 3.29 -0.22 -21.91
CA ASP A 137 2.02 0.38 -21.51
C ASP A 137 2.20 1.20 -20.23
N LYS A 138 1.79 2.47 -20.30
CA LYS A 138 1.84 3.39 -19.17
C LYS A 138 0.51 3.39 -18.44
N HIS A 139 0.58 3.32 -17.12
CA HIS A 139 -0.56 3.49 -16.24
C HIS A 139 -0.22 4.53 -15.19
N THR A 140 -1.21 5.30 -14.75
CA THR A 140 -1.05 6.26 -13.67
C THR A 140 -2.10 6.02 -12.60
N TYR A 141 -1.72 6.27 -11.35
CA TYR A 141 -2.59 6.25 -10.20
C TYR A 141 -2.40 7.52 -9.39
N ILE A 142 -3.49 8.14 -8.99
CA ILE A 142 -3.50 9.28 -8.07
C ILE A 142 -4.48 8.95 -6.96
N GLY A 143 -4.01 9.00 -5.72
CA GLY A 143 -4.84 8.88 -4.53
C GLY A 143 -4.66 10.12 -3.67
N GLU A 144 -5.76 10.70 -3.20
CA GLU A 144 -5.76 11.80 -2.26
C GLU A 144 -6.74 11.49 -1.13
N ALA A 145 -6.31 11.71 0.10
CA ALA A 145 -7.14 11.57 1.28
C ALA A 145 -6.97 12.78 2.17
N LYS A 146 -8.07 13.35 2.65
CA LYS A 146 -8.09 14.39 3.66
C LYS A 146 -9.05 14.00 4.76
N LEU A 147 -8.56 14.05 5.99
CA LEU A 147 -9.38 13.88 7.17
C LEU A 147 -9.15 15.08 8.09
N SER A 148 -10.23 15.82 8.33
CA SER A 148 -10.23 17.00 9.18
C SER A 148 -11.42 16.96 10.14
N ARG A 149 -11.53 17.98 11.01
CA ARG A 149 -12.70 18.10 11.90
C ARG A 149 -14.00 18.43 11.14
N LYS A 150 -13.88 18.90 9.90
CA LYS A 150 -15.01 19.41 9.09
C LYS A 150 -15.35 18.49 7.92
N GLU A 151 -14.39 17.71 7.44
CA GLU A 151 -14.56 16.92 6.23
C GLU A 151 -13.69 15.67 6.19
N LEU A 152 -14.24 14.68 5.48
CA LEU A 152 -13.55 13.52 4.96
C LEU A 152 -13.63 13.64 3.44
N LYS A 153 -12.48 13.67 2.78
CA LYS A 153 -12.37 13.59 1.33
C LYS A 153 -11.48 12.41 0.97
N LEU A 154 -11.95 11.57 0.06
CA LEU A 154 -11.17 10.52 -0.58
C LEU A 154 -11.32 10.68 -2.08
N TYR A 155 -10.22 10.65 -2.80
CA TYR A 155 -10.19 10.70 -4.26
C TYR A 155 -9.20 9.65 -4.74
N GLU A 156 -9.62 8.84 -5.69
CA GLU A 156 -8.76 7.90 -6.38
C GLU A 156 -9.01 8.00 -7.88
N SER A 157 -7.94 8.03 -8.67
CA SER A 157 -8.01 7.89 -10.10
C SER A 157 -6.95 6.91 -10.61
N TYR A 158 -7.35 6.12 -11.60
CA TYR A 158 -6.49 5.16 -12.27
C TYR A 158 -6.68 5.30 -13.78
N CYS A 159 -5.61 5.63 -14.50
CA CYS A 159 -5.64 5.75 -15.96
C CYS A 159 -4.81 4.66 -16.62
N ARG A 160 -5.36 4.10 -17.70
CA ARG A 160 -4.69 3.14 -18.59
C ARG A 160 -3.98 3.85 -19.74
N ALA A 161 -3.16 3.10 -20.46
CA ALA A 161 -2.38 3.60 -21.60
C ALA A 161 -3.24 4.11 -22.76
N ASP A 162 -4.51 3.70 -22.84
CA ASP A 162 -5.50 4.16 -23.83
C ASP A 162 -6.30 5.38 -23.32
N ASP A 163 -5.76 6.10 -22.34
CA ASP A 163 -6.36 7.27 -21.67
C ASP A 163 -7.74 7.02 -21.03
N LYS A 164 -8.12 5.74 -20.86
CA LYS A 164 -9.32 5.39 -20.10
C LYS A 164 -9.01 5.46 -18.61
N CYS A 165 -9.62 6.44 -17.95
CA CYS A 165 -9.51 6.63 -16.51
C CYS A 165 -10.75 6.16 -15.77
N SER A 166 -10.55 5.52 -14.62
CA SER A 166 -11.57 5.26 -13.61
C SER A 166 -11.32 6.17 -12.43
N LEU A 167 -12.39 6.77 -11.89
CA LEU A 167 -12.30 7.74 -10.81
C LEU A 167 -13.36 7.44 -9.75
N ILE A 168 -12.96 7.56 -8.49
CA ILE A 168 -13.82 7.49 -7.33
C ILE A 168 -13.56 8.74 -6.50
N GLU A 169 -14.61 9.48 -6.18
CA GLU A 169 -14.54 10.59 -5.23
C GLU A 169 -15.61 10.38 -4.16
N VAL A 170 -15.18 10.46 -2.91
CA VAL A 170 -16.03 10.45 -1.73
C VAL A 170 -15.79 11.73 -0.97
N TYR A 171 -16.87 12.48 -0.75
CA TYR A 171 -16.84 13.68 0.06
C TYR A 171 -17.92 13.58 1.13
N SER A 172 -17.53 13.79 2.38
CA SER A 172 -18.44 13.92 3.50
C SER A 172 -18.06 15.12 4.33
N LYS A 173 -19.07 15.93 4.69
CA LYS A 173 -18.93 16.81 5.85
C LYS A 173 -18.94 15.95 7.10
N VAL A 174 -18.06 16.25 8.03
CA VAL A 174 -17.96 15.56 9.32
C VAL A 174 -18.13 16.60 10.39
N THR A 175 -18.88 16.27 11.44
CA THR A 175 -19.05 17.12 12.61
C THR A 175 -18.78 16.23 13.81
N PHE A 176 -17.72 16.55 14.55
CA PHE A 176 -17.43 15.88 15.81
C PHE A 176 -18.07 16.73 16.91
N GLU A 177 -19.10 16.19 17.58
CA GLU A 177 -19.66 16.75 18.82
C GLU A 177 -18.73 16.51 20.01
#